data_AF-A0A920W8H4-F1
#
_entry.id   AF-A0A920W8H4-F1
#
_cell.length_a   1.000
_cell.length_b   1.000
_cell.length_c   1.000
_cell.angle_alpha   90.00
_cell.angle_beta   90.00
_cell.angle_gamma   90.00
#
_symmetry.space_group_name_H-M   'P 1'
#
loop_
_entity.id
_entity.type
_entity.pdbx_description
1 polymer ?
#
loop_
_entity_poly.entity_id
_entity_poly.type
_entity_poly.pdbx_seq_one_letter_code
_entity_poly.pdbx_strand_id
1 'polypeptide(L)'
;MESEKVTIAAGVPTIWMGVLEELDGRDFSSLRAIPCGGSAVPKSLSEGYKNKIGLPILQAWGMTETSPLAAIAHVKSAEANLDGENPKLICELR
;
A
#
# COMPACT_ATOMS: atom_id res chain seq x y z
N MET A 1 -4.60 10.89 11.09
CA MET A 1 -4.71 10.97 9.62
C MET A 1 -5.90 11.81 9.21
N GLU A 2 -7.06 11.54 9.80
CA GLU A 2 -8.28 12.32 9.67
C GLU A 2 -8.11 13.83 9.98
N SER A 3 -7.63 14.19 11.18
CA SER A 3 -7.48 15.62 11.60
C SER A 3 -6.58 16.43 10.65
N GLU A 4 -5.43 15.85 10.30
CA GLU A 4 -4.42 16.50 9.46
C GLU A 4 -4.66 16.31 7.96
N LYS A 5 -5.74 15.62 7.56
CA LYS A 5 -6.06 15.30 6.16
C LYS A 5 -4.87 14.71 5.39
N VAL A 6 -4.22 13.71 5.98
CA VAL A 6 -3.01 13.09 5.44
C VAL A 6 -3.32 12.46 4.08
N THR A 7 -2.60 12.87 3.03
CA THR A 7 -2.84 12.36 1.67
C THR A 7 -1.94 11.19 1.27
N ILE A 8 -0.76 11.08 1.86
CA ILE A 8 0.20 9.99 1.64
C ILE A 8 0.78 9.62 2.99
N ALA A 9 0.79 8.33 3.31
CA ALA A 9 1.37 7.83 4.54
C ALA A 9 2.28 6.64 4.25
N ALA A 10 3.57 6.80 4.56
CA ALA A 10 4.60 5.79 4.31
C ALA A 10 4.99 5.07 5.60
N GLY A 11 5.23 3.76 5.53
CA GLY A 11 5.60 2.99 6.71
C GLY A 11 6.03 1.55 6.43
N VAL A 12 6.46 0.84 7.46
CA VAL A 12 6.82 -0.59 7.36
C VAL A 12 5.59 -1.48 7.65
N PRO A 13 5.55 -2.74 7.18
CA PRO A 13 4.38 -3.61 7.33
C PRO A 13 3.87 -3.75 8.76
N THR A 14 4.75 -3.77 9.76
CA THR A 14 4.38 -3.90 11.17
C THR A 14 3.53 -2.75 11.69
N ILE A 15 3.78 -1.53 11.25
CA ILE A 15 2.95 -0.37 11.60
C ILE A 15 1.57 -0.51 10.99
N TRP A 16 1.50 -0.90 9.72
CA TRP A 16 0.22 -1.06 9.02
C TRP A 16 -0.61 -2.23 9.56
N MET A 17 0.02 -3.29 10.08
CA MET A 17 -0.73 -4.34 10.78
C MET A 17 -1.46 -3.80 12.02
N GLY A 18 -0.81 -2.98 12.83
CA GLY A 18 -1.47 -2.35 14.00
C GLY A 18 -2.52 -1.31 13.59
N VAL A 19 -2.25 -0.53 12.55
CA VAL A 19 -3.21 0.48 12.07
C VAL A 19 -4.45 -0.16 11.45
N LEU A 20 -4.34 -1.34 10.82
CA LEU A 20 -5.48 -2.05 10.20
C LEU A 20 -6.62 -2.35 11.20
N GLU A 21 -6.27 -2.61 12.46
CA GLU A 21 -7.23 -2.86 13.54
C GLU A 21 -7.99 -1.58 13.93
N GLU A 22 -7.36 -0.42 13.74
CA GLU A 22 -7.87 0.90 14.16
C GLU A 22 -8.58 1.69 13.03
N LEU A 23 -8.71 1.11 11.84
CA LEU A 23 -9.34 1.79 10.69
C LEU A 23 -10.85 1.96 10.84
N ASP A 24 -11.51 1.10 11.62
CA ASP A 24 -12.97 1.06 11.66
C ASP A 24 -13.53 2.32 12.34
N GLY A 25 -14.47 2.99 11.65
CA GLY A 25 -15.16 4.18 12.18
C GLY A 25 -14.37 5.50 12.09
N ARG A 26 -13.28 5.57 11.33
CA ARG A 26 -12.50 6.80 11.09
C ARG A 26 -12.56 7.24 9.61
N ASP A 27 -12.46 8.54 9.36
CA ASP A 27 -12.41 9.06 7.98
C ASP A 27 -10.99 9.02 7.38
N PHE A 28 -10.84 8.28 6.29
CA PHE A 28 -9.62 8.19 5.47
C PHE A 28 -9.82 8.72 4.04
N SER A 29 -10.89 9.47 3.77
CA SER A 29 -11.21 10.02 2.44
C SER A 29 -10.11 10.91 1.84
N SER A 30 -9.29 11.52 2.68
CA SER A 30 -8.14 12.34 2.25
C SER A 30 -6.93 11.52 1.78
N LEU A 31 -6.84 10.24 2.17
CA LEU A 31 -5.72 9.37 1.86
C LEU A 31 -5.78 8.92 0.40
N ARG A 32 -4.64 8.96 -0.29
CA ARG A 32 -4.53 8.61 -1.73
C ARG A 32 -3.55 7.49 -1.99
N ALA A 33 -2.53 7.32 -1.14
CA ALA A 33 -1.52 6.29 -1.31
C ALA A 33 -0.90 5.88 0.02
N ILE A 34 -0.64 4.58 0.16
CA ILE A 34 0.03 3.98 1.32
C ILE A 34 1.28 3.22 0.84
N PRO A 35 2.39 3.92 0.56
CA PRO A 35 3.65 3.25 0.26
C PRO A 35 4.19 2.50 1.49
N CYS A 36 4.52 1.23 1.29
CA CYS A 36 5.06 0.37 2.33
C CYS A 36 6.32 -0.34 1.87
N GLY A 37 7.41 -0.18 2.62
CA GLY A 37 8.70 -0.79 2.30
C GLY A 37 9.48 -1.23 3.54
N GLY A 38 10.77 -1.53 3.36
CA GLY A 38 11.66 -2.03 4.42
C GLY A 38 11.53 -3.53 4.69
N SER A 39 10.38 -4.14 4.40
CA SER A 39 10.20 -5.59 4.36
C SER A 39 9.06 -5.99 3.42
N ALA A 40 8.87 -7.30 3.21
CA ALA A 40 7.82 -7.80 2.34
C ALA A 40 6.42 -7.50 2.90
N VAL A 41 5.53 -6.98 2.06
CA VAL A 41 4.14 -6.68 2.43
C VAL A 41 3.31 -7.96 2.29
N PRO A 42 2.66 -8.48 3.35
CA PRO A 42 1.76 -9.62 3.23
C PRO A 42 0.58 -9.29 2.32
N LYS A 43 0.21 -10.22 1.43
CA LYS A 43 -0.95 -10.04 0.52
C LYS A 43 -2.24 -9.75 1.31
N SER A 44 -2.45 -10.49 2.40
CA SER A 44 -3.60 -10.31 3.30
C SER A 44 -3.69 -8.91 3.91
N LEU A 45 -2.55 -8.27 4.17
CA LEU A 45 -2.51 -6.91 4.69
C LEU A 45 -2.99 -5.92 3.63
N SER A 46 -2.48 -6.02 2.40
CA SER A 46 -2.91 -5.14 1.30
C SER A 46 -4.40 -5.33 0.96
N GLU A 47 -4.88 -6.57 0.96
CA GLU A 47 -6.31 -6.88 0.78
C GLU A 47 -7.17 -6.32 1.93
N GLY A 48 -6.71 -6.42 3.17
CA GLY A 48 -7.40 -5.85 4.33
C GLY A 48 -7.61 -4.34 4.20
N TYR A 49 -6.58 -3.60 3.78
CA TYR A 49 -6.68 -2.16 3.51
C TYR A 49 -7.62 -1.86 2.34
N LYS A 50 -7.52 -2.61 1.24
CA LYS A 50 -8.43 -2.47 0.09
C LYS A 50 -9.89 -2.68 0.51
N ASN A 51 -10.16 -3.67 1.35
CA ASN A 51 -11.52 -3.99 1.80
C ASN A 51 -12.07 -2.96 2.80
N LYS A 52 -11.24 -2.43 3.71
CA LYS A 52 -11.70 -1.50 4.76
C LYS A 52 -11.81 -0.05 4.28
N ILE A 53 -10.86 0.43 3.48
CA ILE A 53 -10.78 1.84 3.08
C ILE A 53 -10.73 2.05 1.56
N GLY A 54 -10.86 0.99 0.76
CA GLY A 54 -10.86 1.06 -0.71
C GLY A 54 -9.49 1.25 -1.35
N LEU A 55 -8.41 1.31 -0.56
CA LEU A 55 -7.05 1.57 -1.06
C LEU A 55 -6.12 0.38 -0.74
N PRO A 56 -5.44 -0.22 -1.74
CA PRO A 56 -4.42 -1.21 -1.47
C PRO A 56 -3.13 -0.56 -0.96
N ILE A 57 -2.30 -1.35 -0.28
CA ILE A 57 -0.93 -0.95 0.06
C ILE A 57 -0.04 -1.06 -1.18
N LEU A 58 0.78 -0.03 -1.42
CA LEU A 58 1.77 0.00 -2.49
C LEU A 58 3.11 -0.53 -1.96
N GLN A 59 3.56 -1.67 -2.45
CA GLN A 59 4.87 -2.20 -2.04
C GLN A 59 5.99 -1.39 -2.67
N ALA A 60 6.82 -0.80 -1.81
CA ALA A 60 8.02 -0.06 -2.17
C ALA A 60 9.25 -0.84 -1.74
N TRP A 61 10.28 -0.87 -2.59
CA TRP A 61 11.58 -1.45 -2.28
C TRP A 61 12.67 -0.40 -2.44
N GLY A 62 13.66 -0.48 -1.56
CA GLY A 62 14.85 0.35 -1.60
C GLY A 62 15.71 0.10 -0.37
N MET A 63 16.90 0.68 -0.40
CA MET A 63 17.88 0.65 0.68
C MET A 63 18.45 2.05 0.83
N THR A 64 19.11 2.35 1.95
CA THR A 64 19.73 3.67 2.14
C THR A 64 20.70 4.05 1.01
N GLU A 65 21.36 3.05 0.44
CA GLU A 65 22.28 3.08 -0.69
C GLU A 65 21.60 3.48 -2.00
N THR A 66 20.27 3.34 -2.09
CA THR A 66 19.47 3.73 -3.25
C THR A 66 18.68 5.02 -3.02
N SER A 67 19.02 5.80 -1.98
CA SER A 67 18.36 7.07 -1.66
C SER A 67 16.84 6.99 -1.51
N PRO A 68 16.36 6.59 -0.34
CA PRO A 68 16.11 5.22 0.13
C PRO A 68 15.11 4.39 -0.69
N LEU A 69 14.72 4.84 -1.88
CA LEU A 69 13.67 4.23 -2.70
C LEU A 69 14.21 3.88 -4.08
N ALA A 70 14.10 2.62 -4.49
CA ALA A 70 14.54 2.16 -5.80
C ALA A 70 13.38 1.72 -6.69
N ALA A 71 12.31 1.16 -6.13
CA ALA A 71 11.17 0.64 -6.89
C ALA A 71 9.84 0.76 -6.13
N ILE A 72 8.75 0.90 -6.87
CA ILE A 72 7.37 0.84 -6.35
C ILE A 72 6.54 -0.08 -7.24
N ALA A 73 5.82 -1.00 -6.61
CA ALA A 73 4.79 -1.81 -7.24
C ALA A 73 3.51 -0.99 -7.38
N HIS A 74 3.20 -0.59 -8.61
CA HIS A 74 1.98 0.12 -8.97
C HIS A 74 1.23 -0.63 -10.06
N VAL A 75 -0.06 -0.90 -9.83
CA VAL A 75 -0.93 -1.54 -10.83
C VAL A 75 -1.25 -0.51 -11.91
N LYS A 76 -1.08 -0.87 -13.19
CA LYS A 76 -1.43 0.02 -14.29
C LYS A 76 -2.93 0.26 -14.31
N SER A 77 -3.34 1.47 -14.65
CA SER A 77 -4.76 1.86 -14.71
C SER A 77 -5.59 0.98 -15.66
N ALA A 78 -4.98 0.45 -16.72
CA ALA A 78 -5.62 -0.47 -17.67
C ALA A 78 -5.92 -1.86 -17.06
N GLU A 79 -5.24 -2.23 -15.98
CA GLU A 79 -5.29 -3.55 -15.35
C GLU A 79 -5.97 -3.50 -13.96
N ALA A 80 -6.42 -2.30 -13.53
CA ALA A 80 -7.02 -2.07 -12.22
C ALA A 80 -8.36 -2.82 -11.99
N ASN A 81 -9.02 -3.23 -13.08
CA ASN A 81 -10.29 -3.98 -13.07
C ASN A 81 -10.13 -5.47 -13.38
N LEU A 82 -8.90 -6.00 -13.40
CA LEU A 82 -8.70 -7.44 -13.54
C LEU A 82 -8.79 -8.09 -12.16
N ASP A 83 -9.80 -8.93 -11.99
CA ASP A 83 -9.98 -9.74 -10.79
C ASP A 83 -8.70 -10.55 -10.54
N GLY A 84 -8.21 -10.54 -9.30
CA GLY A 84 -6.86 -10.95 -8.90
C GLY A 84 -6.50 -12.43 -9.03
N GLU A 85 -7.02 -13.14 -10.04
CA GLU A 85 -6.72 -14.54 -10.34
C GLU A 85 -5.41 -14.76 -11.09
N ASN A 86 -4.73 -13.71 -11.57
CA ASN A 86 -3.48 -13.87 -12.31
C ASN A 86 -2.24 -13.48 -11.48
N PRO A 87 -1.52 -14.45 -10.86
CA PRO A 87 -0.34 -14.20 -10.04
C PRO A 87 0.88 -13.68 -10.82
N LYS A 88 0.80 -13.53 -12.15
CA LYS A 88 1.88 -13.00 -12.99
C LYS A 88 2.05 -11.48 -12.96
N LEU A 89 1.15 -10.75 -12.30
CA LEU A 89 1.14 -9.29 -12.27
C LEU A 89 1.92 -8.65 -11.11
N ILE A 90 2.69 -9.46 -10.37
CA ILE A 90 3.57 -8.96 -9.32
C ILE A 90 4.80 -8.32 -9.99
N CYS A 91 4.64 -7.05 -10.37
CA CYS A 91 5.72 -6.10 -10.55
C CYS A 91 6.77 -6.49 -11.62
N GLU A 92 6.47 -6.24 -12.90
CA GLU A 92 7.55 -6.02 -13.86
C GLU A 92 8.20 -4.67 -13.53
N LEU A 93 9.33 -4.74 -12.80
CA LEU A 93 10.29 -3.65 -12.66
C LEU A 93 10.82 -3.35 -14.06
N ARG A 94 10.53 -2.16 -14.58
CA ARG A 94 11.23 -1.62 -15.75
C ARG A 94 12.46 -0.86 -15.30
#